data_AF-A0A096N9C5-F1
#
_entry.id   AF-A0A096N9C5-F1
#
_cell.length_a   1.000
_cell.length_b   1.000
_cell.length_c   1.000
_cell.angle_alpha   90.00
_cell.angle_beta   90.00
_cell.angle_gamma   90.00
#
_symmetry.space_group_name_H-M   'P 1'
#
loop_
_entity.id
_entity.type
_entity.pdbx_description
1 polymer ?
#
loop_
_entity_poly.entity_id
_entity_poly.type
_entity_poly.pdbx_seq_one_letter_code
_entity_poly.pdbx_strand_id
1 'polypeptide(L)'
;MRACIPLVLAVLCSLAWAGKMESCASRCNEKFNRDAACQCDRRCLRHGNCCEDYEHLCTEDHKESEPLPQPEEETEEALTSNLYSAPTSCQGRCYEAFDKHHQCHCNARCQEFGNCCKDFESLCSDHEGFSHSSDAITKEEIQSISEKIYRADTNKAQKEDIILNSQNCISPSETRDQRDRCPKPLFTYVNEKLFSKPTYAAFINLLNNYQRATGHGEHFSAQELAEQDAFLREIMKTAVMKELYSFLHHQNRYGSEQEFIDDLKNMWFGLYSRGNEEGDSSGFEHVFSGEVKKGKVTGFHNWIRFYLEEKEGLVDYYSHIYDGPWDSYPDVLAMQFNWDGYYKEVGSAFIGSSPEFEFALYSLCFIARPGKVCQLSLGGYPLAVRTYTWDKSTYGNGKKHIATAYIVSSA
;
A
#
# COMPACT_ATOMS: atom_id res chain seq x y z
N MET A 1 -11.86 41.14 58.09
CA MET A 1 -12.15 39.98 57.20
C MET A 1 -13.03 40.45 56.06
N ARG A 2 -12.87 39.85 54.86
CA ARG A 2 -13.73 39.99 53.66
C ARG A 2 -14.10 41.42 53.21
N ALA A 3 -13.47 41.85 52.12
CA ALA A 3 -14.05 42.81 51.18
C ALA A 3 -14.17 42.08 49.82
N CYS A 4 -15.27 42.28 49.10
CA CYS A 4 -15.55 41.61 47.82
C CYS A 4 -15.19 42.51 46.63
N ILE A 5 -14.86 41.89 45.49
CA ILE A 5 -14.61 42.56 44.20
C ILE A 5 -15.86 42.44 43.31
N PRO A 6 -16.28 43.54 42.67
CA PRO A 6 -16.48 43.57 41.22
C PRO A 6 -15.56 44.65 40.60
N LEU A 7 -14.74 44.38 39.56
CA LEU A 7 -15.06 44.00 38.17
C LEU A 7 -15.55 45.23 37.37
N VAL A 8 -14.87 45.55 36.24
CA VAL A 8 -15.30 46.28 35.01
C VAL A 8 -14.19 47.21 34.42
N LEU A 9 -13.89 46.98 33.12
CA LEU A 9 -13.26 47.85 32.09
C LEU A 9 -11.82 48.43 32.22
N ALA A 10 -10.94 47.91 31.35
CA ALA A 10 -10.03 48.66 30.46
C ALA A 10 -9.87 47.81 29.17
N VAL A 11 -10.61 48.06 28.09
CA VAL A 11 -10.40 49.08 27.03
C VAL A 11 -9.10 48.83 26.22
N LEU A 12 -9.27 48.66 24.90
CA LEU A 12 -8.25 48.21 23.95
C LEU A 12 -7.34 49.34 23.47
N CYS A 13 -6.03 49.07 23.37
CA CYS A 13 -5.08 49.77 22.48
C CYS A 13 -4.12 48.77 21.84
N SER A 14 -4.63 47.92 20.94
CA SER A 14 -3.81 46.99 20.15
C SER A 14 -3.10 47.72 19.01
N LEU A 15 -1.93 48.28 19.28
CA LEU A 15 -0.99 48.73 18.24
C LEU A 15 -0.36 47.51 17.56
N ALA A 16 -0.93 47.09 16.43
CA ALA A 16 -0.36 46.04 15.58
C ALA A 16 0.91 46.57 14.88
N TRP A 17 2.07 46.33 15.50
CA TRP A 17 3.37 46.65 14.90
C TRP A 17 3.71 45.59 13.84
N ALA A 18 3.15 45.78 12.64
CA ALA A 18 3.51 45.02 11.44
C ALA A 18 4.91 45.44 10.96
N GLY A 19 5.94 45.03 11.72
CA GLY A 19 7.33 45.19 11.32
C GLY A 19 7.59 44.39 10.05
N LYS A 20 8.04 45.07 8.99
CA LYS A 20 8.48 44.36 7.78
C LYS A 20 9.70 43.49 8.13
N MET A 21 9.64 42.22 7.76
CA MET A 21 10.73 41.29 7.98
C MET A 21 11.71 41.40 6.80
N GLU A 22 12.62 42.38 6.88
CA GLU A 22 13.58 42.74 5.82
C GLU A 22 14.95 42.03 5.95
N SER A 23 15.07 41.03 6.84
CA SER A 23 16.31 40.29 7.17
C SER A 23 16.04 38.78 7.33
N CYS A 24 17.05 37.94 7.06
CA CYS A 24 17.05 36.49 7.23
C CYS A 24 17.56 35.98 8.59
N ALA A 25 17.86 36.87 9.54
CA ALA A 25 18.16 36.48 10.92
C ALA A 25 17.07 35.56 11.49
N SER A 26 17.46 34.34 11.88
CA SER A 26 16.56 33.26 12.35
C SER A 26 15.47 32.79 11.36
N ARG A 27 15.59 33.12 10.06
CA ARG A 27 14.61 32.75 9.00
C ARG A 27 15.18 31.84 7.89
N CYS A 28 16.49 31.57 7.89
CA CYS A 28 17.10 30.69 6.89
C CYS A 28 16.37 29.35 6.76
N ASN A 29 15.99 28.99 5.53
CA ASN A 29 15.22 27.78 5.17
C ASN A 29 13.74 27.79 5.57
N GLU A 30 13.14 28.96 5.83
CA GLU A 30 11.67 29.08 5.99
C GLU A 30 10.89 28.66 4.72
N LYS A 31 9.56 28.55 4.84
CA LYS A 31 8.67 28.40 3.67
C LYS A 31 8.39 29.77 3.07
N PHE A 32 8.32 29.85 1.73
CA PHE A 32 7.95 31.06 0.99
C PHE A 32 6.70 31.74 1.59
N ASN A 33 6.84 33.03 1.92
CA ASN A 33 5.79 33.86 2.47
C ASN A 33 5.56 35.07 1.56
N ARG A 34 4.46 35.03 0.79
CA ARG A 34 4.07 36.09 -0.15
C ARG A 34 3.95 37.47 0.50
N ASP A 35 3.63 37.53 1.79
CA ASP A 35 3.35 38.77 2.50
C ASP A 35 4.59 39.30 3.27
N ALA A 36 5.74 38.63 3.14
CA ALA A 36 7.05 39.12 3.62
C ALA A 36 7.75 40.00 2.57
N ALA A 37 8.51 40.99 3.03
CA ALA A 37 9.21 41.95 2.17
C ALA A 37 10.32 41.30 1.31
N CYS A 38 10.94 40.23 1.83
CA CYS A 38 11.96 39.43 1.20
C CYS A 38 11.92 37.99 1.77
N GLN A 39 12.44 37.03 1.02
CA GLN A 39 12.36 35.60 1.34
C GLN A 39 13.67 35.06 1.91
N CYS A 40 13.58 34.00 2.73
CA CYS A 40 14.73 33.26 3.25
C CYS A 40 14.68 31.76 2.94
N ASP A 41 13.85 31.37 1.98
CA ASP A 41 13.73 29.99 1.50
C ASP A 41 14.83 29.64 0.48
N ARG A 42 15.18 28.34 0.35
CA ARG A 42 16.27 27.86 -0.52
C ARG A 42 16.11 28.19 -2.01
N ARG A 43 14.94 28.66 -2.46
CA ARG A 43 14.66 29.03 -3.85
C ARG A 43 14.72 30.54 -4.08
N CYS A 44 14.90 31.37 -3.05
CA CYS A 44 14.89 32.83 -3.21
C CYS A 44 15.95 33.32 -4.21
N LEU A 45 17.12 32.68 -4.25
CA LEU A 45 18.21 32.97 -5.22
C LEU A 45 17.75 32.73 -6.68
N ARG A 46 16.89 31.74 -6.92
CA ARG A 46 16.31 31.46 -8.24
C ARG A 46 15.22 32.46 -8.63
N HIS A 47 14.60 33.12 -7.66
CA HIS A 47 13.50 34.07 -7.85
C HIS A 47 13.90 35.54 -7.69
N GLY A 48 15.16 35.83 -7.36
CA GLY A 48 15.69 37.19 -7.22
C GLY A 48 15.06 37.99 -6.07
N ASN A 49 14.59 37.31 -5.02
CA ASN A 49 13.77 37.89 -3.95
C ASN A 49 14.24 37.53 -2.52
N CYS A 50 15.51 37.16 -2.36
CA CYS A 50 16.12 36.98 -1.04
C CYS A 50 16.16 38.29 -0.24
N CYS A 51 16.33 38.21 1.09
CA CYS A 51 16.80 39.35 1.87
C CYS A 51 18.29 39.62 1.60
N GLU A 52 18.74 40.86 1.82
CA GLU A 52 20.11 41.32 1.53
C GLU A 52 21.19 40.55 2.32
N ASP A 53 20.84 40.04 3.49
CA ASP A 53 21.69 39.25 4.39
C ASP A 53 21.62 37.73 4.16
N TYR A 54 20.85 37.25 3.16
CA TYR A 54 20.65 35.81 2.94
C TYR A 54 21.96 35.07 2.66
N GLU A 55 22.86 35.60 1.82
CA GLU A 55 24.11 34.89 1.49
C GLU A 55 25.03 34.80 2.72
N HIS A 56 25.16 35.90 3.47
CA HIS A 56 26.01 35.98 4.68
C HIS A 56 25.46 35.15 5.86
N LEU A 57 24.14 34.98 5.98
CA LEU A 57 23.53 34.27 7.13
C LEU A 57 23.10 32.83 6.82
N CYS A 58 22.82 32.52 5.55
CA CYS A 58 22.22 31.24 5.13
C CYS A 58 23.09 30.43 4.17
N THR A 59 24.23 30.94 3.67
CA THR A 59 25.12 30.21 2.76
C THR A 59 26.63 30.39 3.05
N GLU A 60 27.13 29.80 4.13
CA GLU A 60 28.57 29.47 4.24
C GLU A 60 28.79 28.04 4.73
N ASP A 61 29.88 27.46 4.23
CA ASP A 61 30.48 26.20 4.66
C ASP A 61 32.01 26.40 4.56
N HIS A 62 32.75 25.95 5.59
CA HIS A 62 34.21 26.13 5.80
C HIS A 62 34.66 27.52 6.33
N LYS A 63 35.76 27.73 7.08
CA LYS A 63 36.68 26.97 8.00
C LYS A 63 37.77 27.96 8.48
N GLU A 64 38.49 27.70 9.59
CA GLU A 64 40.00 27.73 9.58
C GLU A 64 40.73 27.26 10.86
N SER A 65 42.09 27.27 10.77
CA SER A 65 43.17 26.83 11.68
C SER A 65 43.59 25.34 11.57
N GLU A 66 44.88 24.95 11.49
CA GLU A 66 46.11 25.74 11.15
C GLU A 66 47.15 24.90 10.31
N PRO A 67 48.48 24.68 10.59
CA PRO A 67 49.47 24.48 9.50
C PRO A 67 50.11 23.07 9.35
N LEU A 68 51.16 23.00 8.52
CA LEU A 68 51.87 21.80 7.99
C LEU A 68 53.06 21.29 8.84
N PRO A 69 53.54 20.05 8.58
CA PRO A 69 54.71 19.84 7.68
C PRO A 69 54.55 18.71 6.62
N GLN A 70 55.58 18.55 5.76
CA GLN A 70 55.72 17.62 4.62
C GLN A 70 56.79 16.52 4.93
N PRO A 71 57.22 15.65 3.99
CA PRO A 71 56.54 14.75 3.03
C PRO A 71 56.97 13.27 3.22
N GLU A 72 56.53 12.31 2.37
CA GLU A 72 57.34 11.18 1.83
C GLU A 72 56.54 10.31 0.82
N GLU A 73 57.19 9.36 0.13
CA GLU A 73 56.68 8.58 -1.02
C GLU A 73 56.41 7.09 -0.69
N GLU A 74 55.74 6.36 -1.61
CA GLU A 74 55.58 4.88 -1.65
C GLU A 74 54.73 4.23 -0.52
N THR A 75 54.07 3.05 -0.66
CA THR A 75 53.81 2.13 -1.78
C THR A 75 52.47 1.35 -1.60
N GLU A 76 52.02 0.68 -2.67
CA GLU A 76 51.17 -0.55 -2.72
C GLU A 76 49.83 -0.68 -1.93
N GLU A 77 48.73 -0.50 -2.70
CA GLU A 77 47.60 -1.44 -2.88
C GLU A 77 46.63 -1.90 -1.75
N ALA A 78 45.45 -2.32 -2.22
CA ALA A 78 44.47 -3.21 -1.58
C ALA A 78 43.75 -2.75 -0.30
N LEU A 79 42.77 -1.84 -0.42
CA LEU A 79 41.48 -1.95 0.32
C LEU A 79 40.27 -1.09 -0.17
N THR A 80 40.23 -0.64 -1.43
CA THR A 80 39.08 0.15 -1.97
C THR A 80 38.50 -0.44 -3.26
N SER A 81 37.71 -1.50 -3.14
CA SER A 81 36.89 -2.04 -4.23
C SER A 81 35.44 -2.25 -3.78
N ASN A 82 34.48 -2.13 -4.71
CA ASN A 82 33.03 -2.40 -4.57
C ASN A 82 32.09 -1.30 -3.99
N LEU A 83 32.43 0.00 -4.01
CA LEU A 83 31.46 1.07 -3.65
C LEU A 83 31.32 2.25 -4.64
N TYR A 84 31.92 2.16 -5.83
CA TYR A 84 31.59 3.06 -6.95
C TYR A 84 31.26 2.23 -8.20
N SER A 85 29.97 2.04 -8.47
CA SER A 85 29.51 1.55 -9.77
C SER A 85 29.96 2.52 -10.87
N ALA A 86 30.44 1.99 -12.00
CA ALA A 86 31.12 2.81 -12.99
C ALA A 86 30.20 3.92 -13.56
N PRO A 87 30.67 5.18 -13.65
CA PRO A 87 29.85 6.30 -14.13
C PRO A 87 29.47 6.17 -15.63
N THR A 88 30.02 5.17 -16.32
CA THR A 88 29.82 4.85 -17.73
C THR A 88 28.92 3.63 -17.98
N SER A 89 28.30 3.06 -16.94
CA SER A 89 27.53 1.81 -16.99
C SER A 89 26.18 1.91 -16.26
N CYS A 90 25.18 1.14 -16.71
CA CYS A 90 23.88 0.97 -16.06
C CYS A 90 23.78 -0.17 -15.04
N GLN A 91 24.86 -0.90 -14.76
CA GLN A 91 24.87 -1.96 -13.76
C GLN A 91 24.47 -1.42 -12.36
N GLY A 92 23.28 -1.79 -11.90
CA GLY A 92 22.70 -1.28 -10.64
C GLY A 92 22.21 0.18 -10.69
N ARG A 93 22.04 0.77 -11.88
CA ARG A 93 21.60 2.17 -12.09
C ARG A 93 20.33 2.33 -12.94
N CYS A 94 19.75 1.27 -13.46
CA CYS A 94 18.51 1.36 -14.25
C CYS A 94 17.40 2.11 -13.49
N TYR A 95 16.76 3.04 -14.17
CA TYR A 95 15.70 3.94 -13.67
C TYR A 95 16.15 4.91 -12.55
N GLU A 96 17.45 5.22 -12.45
CA GLU A 96 17.99 6.29 -11.61
C GLU A 96 17.33 7.66 -11.88
N ALA A 97 17.43 8.57 -10.91
CA ALA A 97 17.11 9.98 -11.13
C ALA A 97 18.14 10.64 -12.07
N PHE A 98 17.73 11.68 -12.80
CA PHE A 98 18.65 12.46 -13.64
C PHE A 98 19.60 13.33 -12.77
N ASP A 99 20.89 13.02 -12.79
CA ASP A 99 21.95 13.90 -12.31
C ASP A 99 22.80 14.44 -13.47
N LYS A 100 22.81 15.76 -13.65
CA LYS A 100 23.58 16.51 -14.65
C LYS A 100 25.10 16.30 -14.62
N HIS A 101 25.65 15.71 -13.55
CA HIS A 101 27.10 15.44 -13.43
C HIS A 101 27.50 14.06 -13.97
N HIS A 102 26.55 13.17 -14.27
CA HIS A 102 26.84 11.87 -14.88
C HIS A 102 27.20 12.03 -16.37
N GLN A 103 28.19 11.26 -16.83
CA GLN A 103 28.62 11.26 -18.24
C GLN A 103 27.62 10.54 -19.16
N CYS A 104 26.83 9.63 -18.60
CA CYS A 104 25.71 8.97 -19.22
C CYS A 104 24.71 8.54 -18.15
N HIS A 105 23.45 8.40 -18.53
CA HIS A 105 22.35 8.13 -17.60
C HIS A 105 21.69 6.79 -17.87
N CYS A 106 20.91 6.34 -16.88
CA CYS A 106 20.15 5.10 -16.95
C CYS A 106 18.66 5.31 -16.61
N ASN A 107 18.18 6.56 -16.66
CA ASN A 107 16.78 6.92 -16.44
C ASN A 107 15.91 6.60 -17.68
N ALA A 108 14.60 6.40 -17.47
CA ALA A 108 13.65 6.01 -18.53
C ALA A 108 13.65 6.91 -19.79
N ARG A 109 14.05 8.19 -19.65
CA ARG A 109 14.03 9.17 -20.75
C ARG A 109 15.40 9.35 -21.43
N CYS A 110 16.42 8.57 -21.06
CA CYS A 110 17.77 8.77 -21.62
C CYS A 110 17.82 8.54 -23.14
N GLN A 111 16.92 7.71 -23.68
CA GLN A 111 16.78 7.47 -25.12
C GLN A 111 16.25 8.72 -25.84
N GLU A 112 15.29 9.46 -25.25
CA GLU A 112 14.78 10.73 -25.81
C GLU A 112 15.88 11.80 -25.92
N PHE A 113 16.79 11.84 -24.95
CA PHE A 113 17.87 12.81 -24.87
C PHE A 113 19.20 12.31 -25.49
N GLY A 114 19.23 11.09 -26.03
CA GLY A 114 20.42 10.48 -26.63
C GLY A 114 21.61 10.32 -25.67
N ASN A 115 21.35 10.25 -24.36
CA ASN A 115 22.38 10.31 -23.31
C ASN A 115 22.43 9.07 -22.40
N CYS A 116 21.88 7.94 -22.86
CA CYS A 116 22.00 6.65 -22.19
C CYS A 116 23.45 6.17 -22.06
N CYS A 117 23.76 5.38 -21.04
CA CYS A 117 24.99 4.57 -21.05
C CYS A 117 24.92 3.49 -22.14
N LYS A 118 26.08 3.05 -22.64
CA LYS A 118 26.19 2.13 -23.79
C LYS A 118 25.53 0.77 -23.57
N ASP A 119 25.37 0.39 -22.31
CA ASP A 119 24.81 -0.85 -21.83
C ASP A 119 23.34 -0.72 -21.37
N PHE A 120 22.73 0.47 -21.45
CA PHE A 120 21.31 0.70 -21.12
C PHE A 120 20.37 -0.23 -21.89
N GLU A 121 20.62 -0.42 -23.20
CA GLU A 121 19.79 -1.30 -24.02
C GLU A 121 19.88 -2.76 -23.57
N SER A 122 21.07 -3.20 -23.12
CA SER A 122 21.35 -4.57 -22.67
C SER A 122 21.08 -4.85 -21.19
N LEU A 123 20.79 -3.82 -20.38
CA LEU A 123 20.61 -3.95 -18.92
C LEU A 123 19.27 -3.37 -18.41
N CYS A 124 18.69 -2.41 -19.14
CA CYS A 124 17.49 -1.69 -18.70
C CYS A 124 16.32 -1.76 -19.69
N SER A 125 16.53 -1.93 -21.00
CA SER A 125 15.41 -1.86 -21.97
C SER A 125 14.43 -3.05 -21.91
N ASP A 126 14.77 -4.11 -21.19
CA ASP A 126 13.85 -5.21 -20.85
C ASP A 126 12.81 -4.84 -19.76
N HIS A 127 12.95 -3.66 -19.12
CA HIS A 127 12.08 -3.21 -18.02
C HIS A 127 10.98 -2.22 -18.42
N GLU A 128 10.87 -1.80 -19.69
CA GLU A 128 9.67 -1.14 -20.26
C GLU A 128 8.50 -2.15 -20.44
N GLY A 129 8.09 -2.79 -19.34
CA GLY A 129 6.83 -3.55 -19.26
C GLY A 129 6.87 -5.04 -19.60
N PHE A 130 7.48 -5.86 -18.74
CA PHE A 130 7.25 -7.32 -18.63
C PHE A 130 7.37 -8.15 -19.94
N SER A 131 8.56 -8.26 -20.56
CA SER A 131 8.72 -9.26 -21.64
C SER A 131 10.15 -9.79 -21.90
N HIS A 132 10.61 -10.72 -21.04
CA HIS A 132 11.19 -11.96 -21.57
C HIS A 132 10.29 -13.14 -21.24
N SER A 133 10.17 -14.11 -22.15
CA SER A 133 9.36 -15.31 -21.93
C SER A 133 9.99 -16.29 -20.92
N SER A 134 11.25 -16.10 -20.55
CA SER A 134 11.93 -16.79 -19.44
C SER A 134 11.62 -16.17 -18.08
N ASP A 135 11.34 -14.86 -18.06
CA ASP A 135 11.35 -14.03 -16.85
C ASP A 135 9.93 -13.70 -16.38
N ALA A 136 8.91 -14.20 -17.07
CA ALA A 136 7.52 -14.13 -16.64
C ALA A 136 7.16 -15.38 -15.83
N ILE A 137 6.84 -15.21 -14.54
CA ILE A 137 6.37 -16.31 -13.67
C ILE A 137 5.28 -17.09 -14.41
N THR A 138 5.47 -18.38 -14.65
CA THR A 138 4.57 -19.21 -15.47
C THR A 138 3.21 -19.43 -14.78
N LYS A 139 2.23 -19.96 -15.50
CA LYS A 139 0.95 -20.33 -14.88
C LYS A 139 1.17 -21.51 -13.92
N GLU A 140 2.01 -22.44 -14.32
CA GLU A 140 2.32 -23.69 -13.65
C GLU A 140 3.03 -23.41 -12.31
N GLU A 141 3.94 -22.43 -12.28
CA GLU A 141 4.54 -21.92 -11.04
C GLU A 141 3.52 -21.23 -10.13
N ILE A 142 2.63 -20.38 -10.67
CA ILE A 142 1.56 -19.73 -9.89
C ILE A 142 0.64 -20.79 -9.23
N GLN A 143 0.23 -21.82 -9.96
CA GLN A 143 -0.59 -22.91 -9.42
C GLN A 143 0.19 -23.75 -8.40
N SER A 144 1.50 -23.95 -8.61
CA SER A 144 2.38 -24.66 -7.66
C SER A 144 2.55 -23.90 -6.33
N ILE A 145 2.78 -22.58 -6.36
CA ILE A 145 2.93 -21.78 -5.14
C ILE A 145 1.60 -21.56 -4.41
N SER A 146 0.47 -21.39 -5.10
CA SER A 146 -0.83 -21.26 -4.43
C SER A 146 -1.22 -22.54 -3.69
N GLU A 147 -0.89 -23.70 -4.27
CA GLU A 147 -1.03 -25.01 -3.63
C GLU A 147 -0.16 -25.18 -2.38
N LYS A 148 1.06 -24.60 -2.37
CA LYS A 148 1.89 -24.57 -1.16
C LYS A 148 1.31 -23.64 -0.10
N ILE A 149 0.91 -22.42 -0.48
CA ILE A 149 0.28 -21.43 0.39
C ILE A 149 -0.99 -22.02 1.05
N TYR A 150 -1.82 -22.74 0.30
CA TYR A 150 -3.00 -23.46 0.79
C TYR A 150 -2.69 -24.52 1.87
N ARG A 151 -1.55 -25.21 1.77
CA ARG A 151 -1.09 -26.19 2.77
C ARG A 151 -0.34 -25.55 3.94
N ALA A 152 0.24 -24.37 3.73
CA ALA A 152 0.94 -23.59 4.74
C ALA A 152 0.00 -22.79 5.65
N ASP A 153 -1.25 -22.56 5.23
CA ASP A 153 -2.28 -21.93 6.07
C ASP A 153 -2.75 -22.88 7.18
N THR A 154 -2.07 -22.80 8.33
CA THR A 154 -2.44 -23.43 9.60
C THR A 154 -3.26 -22.52 10.50
N ASN A 155 -3.48 -21.26 10.11
CA ASN A 155 -4.21 -20.27 10.90
C ASN A 155 -5.69 -20.17 10.52
N LYS A 156 -6.10 -20.67 9.36
CA LYS A 156 -7.50 -20.86 8.96
C LYS A 156 -8.40 -21.53 10.01
N ALA A 157 -9.70 -21.30 9.83
CA ALA A 157 -10.78 -22.08 10.43
C ALA A 157 -10.68 -23.56 10.07
N GLN A 158 -11.05 -24.44 10.99
CA GLN A 158 -11.44 -25.82 10.70
C GLN A 158 -12.94 -25.89 10.37
N LYS A 159 -13.40 -27.03 9.85
CA LYS A 159 -14.80 -27.25 9.43
C LYS A 159 -15.81 -27.00 10.56
N GLU A 160 -15.40 -27.19 11.80
CA GLU A 160 -16.19 -26.99 13.02
C GLU A 160 -16.10 -25.56 13.58
N ASP A 161 -15.18 -24.73 13.09
CA ASP A 161 -14.98 -23.35 13.56
C ASP A 161 -15.97 -22.35 12.94
N ILE A 162 -16.64 -22.69 11.84
CA ILE A 162 -17.63 -21.85 11.16
C ILE A 162 -18.80 -22.72 10.72
N ILE A 163 -20.04 -22.28 10.96
CA ILE A 163 -21.25 -22.95 10.46
C ILE A 163 -22.07 -21.96 9.64
N LEU A 164 -22.06 -22.16 8.33
CA LEU A 164 -22.84 -21.36 7.37
C LEU A 164 -24.30 -21.84 7.26
N ASN A 165 -25.15 -20.90 6.88
CA ASN A 165 -26.55 -21.07 6.53
C ASN A 165 -26.78 -20.45 5.14
N SER A 166 -26.25 -21.13 4.11
CA SER A 166 -26.21 -20.66 2.71
C SER A 166 -27.59 -20.43 2.08
N GLN A 167 -28.66 -20.94 2.69
CA GLN A 167 -30.07 -20.69 2.33
C GLN A 167 -30.39 -20.90 0.83
N ASN A 168 -30.47 -19.84 0.03
CA ASN A 168 -30.98 -19.90 -1.34
C ASN A 168 -29.94 -19.47 -2.39
N CYS A 169 -29.62 -20.40 -3.29
CA CYS A 169 -28.88 -20.13 -4.53
C CYS A 169 -29.76 -19.41 -5.58
N ILE A 170 -29.21 -18.49 -6.35
CA ILE A 170 -29.89 -17.82 -7.48
C ILE A 170 -29.09 -17.91 -8.78
N SER A 171 -29.77 -17.77 -9.92
CA SER A 171 -29.10 -17.57 -11.21
C SER A 171 -28.39 -16.20 -11.26
N PRO A 172 -27.22 -16.07 -11.93
CA PRO A 172 -26.60 -14.79 -12.23
C PRO A 172 -27.55 -13.77 -12.87
N SER A 173 -28.57 -14.22 -13.61
CA SER A 173 -29.58 -13.36 -14.24
C SER A 173 -30.51 -12.65 -13.24
N GLU A 174 -30.68 -13.19 -12.04
CA GLU A 174 -31.58 -12.68 -10.99
C GLU A 174 -30.88 -11.67 -10.06
N THR A 175 -29.57 -11.48 -10.22
CA THR A 175 -28.73 -10.66 -9.33
C THR A 175 -29.10 -9.18 -9.26
N ARG A 176 -30.01 -8.72 -10.12
CA ARG A 176 -30.44 -7.31 -10.21
C ARG A 176 -31.78 -7.03 -9.53
N ASP A 177 -32.46 -8.06 -9.03
CA ASP A 177 -33.77 -7.95 -8.40
C ASP A 177 -33.72 -7.20 -7.05
N GLN A 178 -32.54 -7.07 -6.43
CA GLN A 178 -32.30 -6.47 -5.11
C GLN A 178 -33.23 -7.01 -4.01
N ARG A 179 -33.59 -8.28 -4.13
CA ARG A 179 -34.56 -8.96 -3.27
C ARG A 179 -33.84 -9.93 -2.35
N ASP A 180 -34.04 -9.73 -1.05
CA ASP A 180 -33.73 -10.74 -0.04
C ASP A 180 -34.50 -12.06 -0.33
N ARG A 181 -33.76 -13.17 -0.31
CA ARG A 181 -34.27 -14.55 -0.41
C ARG A 181 -33.75 -15.42 0.76
N CYS A 182 -33.01 -14.84 1.70
CA CYS A 182 -32.26 -15.50 2.76
C CYS A 182 -32.40 -14.73 4.10
N PRO A 183 -33.62 -14.57 4.67
CA PRO A 183 -33.94 -13.67 5.80
C PRO A 183 -33.42 -14.14 7.18
N LYS A 184 -32.19 -14.66 7.22
CA LYS A 184 -31.44 -15.09 8.40
C LYS A 184 -29.95 -14.86 8.12
N PRO A 185 -29.13 -14.61 9.16
CA PRO A 185 -27.68 -14.54 9.01
C PRO A 185 -27.08 -15.72 8.25
N LEU A 186 -26.07 -15.44 7.44
CA LEU A 186 -25.21 -16.42 6.79
C LEU A 186 -24.38 -17.17 7.83
N PHE A 187 -23.80 -16.47 8.80
CA PHE A 187 -22.96 -17.05 9.84
C PHE A 187 -23.78 -17.40 11.09
N THR A 188 -24.19 -18.67 11.22
CA THR A 188 -24.91 -19.14 12.41
C THR A 188 -24.01 -19.43 13.60
N TYR A 189 -22.72 -19.69 13.34
CA TYR A 189 -21.69 -19.84 14.37
C TYR A 189 -20.31 -19.51 13.78
N VAL A 190 -19.48 -18.84 14.58
CA VAL A 190 -18.03 -18.70 14.38
C VAL A 190 -17.33 -18.90 15.72
N ASN A 191 -16.26 -19.68 15.74
CA ASN A 191 -15.39 -19.86 16.90
C ASN A 191 -14.46 -18.64 17.04
N GLU A 192 -14.92 -17.60 17.74
CA GLU A 192 -14.19 -16.33 17.90
C GLU A 192 -12.81 -16.47 18.57
N LYS A 193 -12.43 -17.65 19.07
CA LYS A 193 -11.04 -17.97 19.46
C LYS A 193 -10.06 -17.86 18.29
N LEU A 194 -10.53 -17.98 17.03
CA LEU A 194 -9.74 -17.65 15.84
C LEU A 194 -9.23 -16.20 15.91
N PHE A 195 -10.04 -15.26 16.40
CA PHE A 195 -9.68 -13.84 16.49
C PHE A 195 -8.64 -13.54 17.58
N SER A 196 -8.35 -14.51 18.46
CA SER A 196 -7.23 -14.44 19.40
C SER A 196 -5.88 -14.90 18.80
N LYS A 197 -5.87 -15.41 17.56
CA LYS A 197 -4.61 -15.69 16.82
C LYS A 197 -3.96 -14.35 16.42
N PRO A 198 -2.62 -14.19 16.50
CA PRO A 198 -1.97 -12.88 16.30
C PRO A 198 -2.28 -12.18 14.96
N THR A 199 -2.36 -12.93 13.86
CA THR A 199 -2.65 -12.35 12.53
C THR A 199 -4.09 -11.88 12.40
N TYR A 200 -5.06 -12.62 12.94
CA TYR A 200 -6.46 -12.19 13.03
C TYR A 200 -6.63 -10.97 13.93
N ALA A 201 -6.00 -10.95 15.11
CA ALA A 201 -6.09 -9.82 16.02
C ALA A 201 -5.53 -8.53 15.38
N ALA A 202 -4.36 -8.61 14.73
CA ALA A 202 -3.77 -7.47 14.03
C ALA A 202 -4.61 -7.02 12.80
N PHE A 203 -5.21 -7.96 12.07
CA PHE A 203 -6.10 -7.66 10.94
C PHE A 203 -7.42 -7.00 11.38
N ILE A 204 -8.02 -7.45 12.48
CA ILE A 204 -9.26 -6.87 13.03
C ILE A 204 -9.00 -5.45 13.56
N ASN A 205 -7.85 -5.19 14.18
CA ASN A 205 -7.45 -3.82 14.55
C ASN A 205 -7.43 -2.90 13.32
N LEU A 206 -6.81 -3.32 12.21
CA LEU A 206 -6.85 -2.56 10.97
C LEU A 206 -8.26 -2.27 10.48
N LEU A 207 -9.16 -3.26 10.47
CA LEU A 207 -10.56 -3.07 10.04
C LEU A 207 -11.30 -2.01 10.86
N ASN A 208 -10.97 -1.84 12.14
CA ASN A 208 -11.63 -0.86 13.02
C ASN A 208 -11.26 0.60 12.71
N ASN A 209 -10.16 0.83 11.99
CA ASN A 209 -9.68 2.18 11.64
C ASN A 209 -10.42 2.76 10.42
N TYR A 210 -10.92 1.89 9.53
CA TYR A 210 -11.51 2.28 8.26
C TYR A 210 -13.02 2.59 8.37
N GLN A 211 -13.41 3.77 7.88
CA GLN A 211 -14.80 4.19 7.76
C GLN A 211 -15.29 4.01 6.32
N ARG A 212 -16.44 3.37 6.14
CA ARG A 212 -17.03 3.02 4.82
C ARG A 212 -17.31 4.19 3.85
N ALA A 213 -17.14 5.44 4.28
CA ALA A 213 -17.62 6.62 3.58
C ALA A 213 -16.49 7.32 2.79
N THR A 214 -16.40 7.03 1.49
CA THR A 214 -15.34 7.56 0.61
C THR A 214 -15.39 9.08 0.43
N GLY A 215 -14.24 9.71 0.26
CA GLY A 215 -14.15 11.12 -0.11
C GLY A 215 -13.99 12.09 1.06
N HIS A 216 -13.42 11.61 2.17
CA HIS A 216 -12.70 12.40 3.15
C HIS A 216 -11.25 11.90 3.16
N GLY A 217 -10.25 12.78 3.04
CA GLY A 217 -8.84 12.39 3.05
C GLY A 217 -8.44 11.57 4.30
N GLU A 218 -7.82 10.40 4.10
CA GLU A 218 -7.41 9.52 5.18
C GLU A 218 -6.15 10.07 5.86
N HIS A 219 -6.25 10.37 7.15
CA HIS A 219 -5.14 10.85 7.98
C HIS A 219 -4.86 9.87 9.12
N PHE A 220 -4.19 8.76 8.79
CA PHE A 220 -3.75 7.77 9.79
C PHE A 220 -2.88 8.43 10.86
N SER A 221 -3.28 8.23 12.12
CA SER A 221 -2.47 8.54 13.29
C SER A 221 -1.24 7.64 13.38
N ALA A 222 -0.32 8.01 14.28
CA ALA A 222 0.84 7.17 14.60
C ALA A 222 0.46 5.79 15.18
N GLN A 223 -0.76 5.61 15.72
CA GLN A 223 -1.24 4.31 16.15
C GLN A 223 -1.64 3.45 14.94
N GLU A 224 -2.46 3.97 14.04
CA GLU A 224 -2.95 3.25 12.86
C GLU A 224 -1.79 2.81 11.93
N LEU A 225 -0.78 3.68 11.76
CA LEU A 225 0.45 3.33 11.06
C LEU A 225 1.25 2.21 11.77
N ALA A 226 1.29 2.23 13.11
CA ALA A 226 1.95 1.18 13.90
C ALA A 226 1.18 -0.15 13.89
N GLU A 227 -0.14 -0.12 13.67
CA GLU A 227 -1.00 -1.29 13.47
C GLU A 227 -0.81 -1.91 12.07
N GLN A 228 -0.61 -1.11 11.02
CA GLN A 228 -0.17 -1.60 9.70
C GLN A 228 1.16 -2.36 9.82
N ASP A 229 2.13 -1.76 10.53
CA ASP A 229 3.41 -2.44 10.80
C ASP A 229 3.25 -3.65 11.73
N ALA A 230 2.26 -3.68 12.64
CA ALA A 230 1.97 -4.84 13.47
C ALA A 230 1.42 -5.99 12.64
N PHE A 231 0.44 -5.74 11.78
CA PHE A 231 -0.11 -6.74 10.88
C PHE A 231 0.97 -7.34 9.97
N LEU A 232 1.78 -6.50 9.31
CA LEU A 232 2.89 -6.98 8.47
C LEU A 232 3.89 -7.83 9.27
N ARG A 233 4.27 -7.40 10.48
CA ARG A 233 5.15 -8.19 11.37
C ARG A 233 4.54 -9.53 11.79
N GLU A 234 3.24 -9.62 12.04
CA GLU A 234 2.61 -10.89 12.41
C GLU A 234 2.48 -11.84 11.21
N ILE A 235 2.01 -11.37 10.05
CA ILE A 235 1.83 -12.25 8.89
C ILE A 235 3.16 -12.80 8.38
N MET A 236 4.26 -12.03 8.41
CA MET A 236 5.58 -12.49 7.95
C MET A 236 6.18 -13.61 8.82
N LYS A 237 5.69 -13.81 10.05
CA LYS A 237 6.11 -14.96 10.88
C LYS A 237 5.56 -16.30 10.35
N THR A 238 4.46 -16.27 9.60
CA THR A 238 3.70 -17.45 9.16
C THR A 238 4.43 -18.27 8.11
N ALA A 239 4.03 -19.54 7.95
CA ALA A 239 4.52 -20.36 6.83
C ALA A 239 4.02 -19.85 5.46
N VAL A 240 2.80 -19.30 5.42
CA VAL A 240 2.16 -18.72 4.23
C VAL A 240 3.03 -17.64 3.59
N MET A 241 3.40 -16.60 4.36
CA MET A 241 4.19 -15.49 3.83
C MET A 241 5.64 -15.89 3.53
N LYS A 242 6.17 -16.90 4.22
CA LYS A 242 7.52 -17.44 3.97
C LYS A 242 7.60 -18.25 2.67
N GLU A 243 6.59 -19.05 2.34
CA GLU A 243 6.50 -19.68 1.03
C GLU A 243 6.40 -18.62 -0.08
N LEU A 244 5.54 -17.61 0.09
CA LEU A 244 5.40 -16.52 -0.87
C LEU A 244 6.71 -15.73 -1.07
N TYR A 245 7.35 -15.28 0.01
CA TYR A 245 8.62 -14.56 -0.07
C TYR A 245 9.73 -15.41 -0.68
N SER A 246 9.90 -16.66 -0.22
CA SER A 246 10.91 -17.59 -0.75
C SER A 246 10.74 -17.82 -2.26
N PHE A 247 9.49 -17.98 -2.71
CA PHE A 247 9.16 -18.07 -4.13
C PHE A 247 9.49 -16.79 -4.90
N LEU A 248 9.04 -15.62 -4.43
CA LEU A 248 9.27 -14.35 -5.12
C LEU A 248 10.75 -13.94 -5.15
N HIS A 249 11.51 -14.25 -4.10
CA HIS A 249 12.97 -14.10 -4.05
C HIS A 249 13.66 -15.04 -5.06
N HIS A 250 13.24 -16.32 -5.14
CA HIS A 250 13.75 -17.25 -6.17
C HIS A 250 13.41 -16.82 -7.60
N GLN A 251 12.28 -16.11 -7.78
CA GLN A 251 11.85 -15.46 -9.02
C GLN A 251 12.50 -14.07 -9.24
N ASN A 252 13.56 -13.74 -8.49
CA ASN A 252 14.32 -12.48 -8.55
C ASN A 252 13.44 -11.20 -8.44
N ARG A 253 12.34 -11.23 -7.69
CA ARG A 253 11.44 -10.07 -7.50
C ARG A 253 11.83 -9.15 -6.34
N TYR A 254 12.56 -9.69 -5.37
CA TYR A 254 13.02 -9.01 -4.16
C TYR A 254 14.39 -9.56 -3.77
N GLY A 255 15.33 -8.67 -3.44
CA GLY A 255 16.65 -9.05 -2.93
C GLY A 255 16.70 -9.25 -1.41
N SER A 256 15.63 -8.92 -0.68
CA SER A 256 15.54 -9.14 0.77
C SER A 256 14.09 -9.22 1.28
N GLU A 257 13.92 -9.81 2.47
CA GLU A 257 12.61 -9.88 3.14
C GLU A 257 12.12 -8.49 3.58
N GLN A 258 13.04 -7.58 3.94
CA GLN A 258 12.69 -6.19 4.26
C GLN A 258 12.19 -5.43 3.03
N GLU A 259 12.83 -5.58 1.87
CA GLU A 259 12.35 -4.98 0.62
C GLU A 259 10.94 -5.47 0.25
N PHE A 260 10.67 -6.77 0.47
CA PHE A 260 9.34 -7.33 0.27
C PHE A 260 8.31 -6.75 1.27
N ILE A 261 8.67 -6.61 2.54
CA ILE A 261 7.81 -5.97 3.57
C ILE A 261 7.51 -4.51 3.23
N ASP A 262 8.53 -3.74 2.83
CA ASP A 262 8.39 -2.34 2.46
C ASP A 262 7.53 -2.18 1.21
N ASP A 263 7.68 -3.08 0.22
CA ASP A 263 6.84 -3.09 -0.97
C ASP A 263 5.39 -3.50 -0.66
N LEU A 264 5.17 -4.52 0.17
CA LEU A 264 3.83 -4.88 0.65
C LEU A 264 3.16 -3.71 1.38
N LYS A 265 3.90 -2.97 2.21
CA LYS A 265 3.36 -1.79 2.91
C LYS A 265 2.88 -0.72 1.94
N ASN A 266 3.70 -0.37 0.95
CA ASN A 266 3.33 0.64 -0.05
C ASN A 266 2.24 0.14 -1.03
N MET A 267 2.28 -1.14 -1.41
CA MET A 267 1.33 -1.80 -2.31
C MET A 267 -0.10 -1.78 -1.75
N TRP A 268 -0.26 -2.07 -0.46
CA TRP A 268 -1.55 -2.23 0.21
C TRP A 268 -2.01 -1.02 1.01
N PHE A 269 -1.12 -0.38 1.78
CA PHE A 269 -1.46 0.74 2.67
C PHE A 269 -1.03 2.11 2.14
N GLY A 270 -0.31 2.17 1.01
CA GLY A 270 0.02 3.42 0.34
C GLY A 270 -1.25 4.12 -0.18
N LEU A 271 -1.51 5.32 0.33
CA LEU A 271 -2.71 6.11 0.02
C LEU A 271 -2.73 6.63 -1.43
N TYR A 272 -3.93 6.69 -2.00
CA TYR A 272 -4.18 7.24 -3.33
C TYR A 272 -5.54 7.96 -3.45
N SER A 273 -5.75 8.68 -4.56
CA SER A 273 -6.87 9.61 -4.76
C SER A 273 -7.98 9.04 -5.65
N ARG A 274 -8.93 8.36 -5.03
CA ARG A 274 -10.14 7.76 -5.61
C ARG A 274 -11.28 8.74 -5.83
N GLY A 275 -11.39 9.78 -5.01
CA GLY A 275 -12.34 10.87 -5.13
C GLY A 275 -11.78 12.08 -5.86
N ASN A 276 -12.15 13.27 -5.38
CA ASN A 276 -11.58 14.56 -5.77
C ASN A 276 -10.57 15.10 -4.73
N GLU A 277 -10.53 14.51 -3.53
CA GLU A 277 -9.55 14.83 -2.48
C GLU A 277 -8.28 13.97 -2.66
N GLU A 278 -7.16 14.40 -2.08
CA GLU A 278 -5.89 13.68 -2.17
C GLU A 278 -5.75 12.65 -1.03
N GLY A 279 -5.49 11.39 -1.38
CA GLY A 279 -5.26 10.32 -0.39
C GLY A 279 -6.51 9.90 0.39
N ASP A 280 -7.61 9.61 -0.30
CA ASP A 280 -8.90 9.24 0.30
C ASP A 280 -9.21 7.73 0.29
N SER A 281 -8.22 6.86 0.03
CA SER A 281 -8.38 5.40 0.00
C SER A 281 -7.04 4.65 -0.06
N SER A 282 -7.04 3.37 0.33
CA SER A 282 -5.92 2.42 0.18
C SER A 282 -6.34 1.06 -0.42
N GLY A 283 -5.36 0.24 -0.81
CA GLY A 283 -5.61 -1.11 -1.35
C GLY A 283 -6.20 -2.05 -0.31
N PHE A 284 -5.75 -1.95 0.94
CA PHE A 284 -6.27 -2.72 2.07
C PHE A 284 -7.72 -2.32 2.39
N GLU A 285 -7.97 -1.01 2.56
CA GLU A 285 -9.30 -0.46 2.82
C GLU A 285 -10.31 -0.99 1.80
N HIS A 286 -10.05 -0.80 0.51
CA HIS A 286 -10.95 -1.26 -0.53
C HIS A 286 -11.20 -2.77 -0.48
N VAL A 287 -10.15 -3.59 -0.51
CA VAL A 287 -10.32 -5.06 -0.65
C VAL A 287 -10.94 -5.68 0.60
N PHE A 288 -10.40 -5.36 1.79
CA PHE A 288 -10.73 -6.05 3.03
C PHE A 288 -11.82 -5.36 3.86
N SER A 289 -11.85 -4.02 3.89
CA SER A 289 -12.85 -3.26 4.65
C SER A 289 -14.10 -2.92 3.83
N GLY A 290 -13.92 -2.45 2.60
CA GLY A 290 -15.00 -2.00 1.72
C GLY A 290 -15.27 -0.49 1.75
N GLU A 291 -15.60 0.03 0.57
CA GLU A 291 -15.96 1.43 0.29
C GLU A 291 -17.43 1.53 -0.15
N VAL A 292 -18.20 2.51 0.36
CA VAL A 292 -19.48 2.91 -0.26
C VAL A 292 -19.25 4.07 -1.22
N LYS A 293 -19.37 3.80 -2.53
CA LYS A 293 -19.11 4.77 -3.58
C LYS A 293 -20.31 4.99 -4.48
N LYS A 294 -20.79 6.25 -4.56
CA LYS A 294 -21.99 6.66 -5.32
C LYS A 294 -23.23 5.79 -5.01
N GLY A 295 -23.40 5.41 -3.74
CA GLY A 295 -24.54 4.59 -3.29
C GLY A 295 -24.45 3.10 -3.62
N LYS A 296 -23.25 2.58 -3.92
CA LYS A 296 -23.00 1.14 -4.10
C LYS A 296 -21.82 0.69 -3.25
N VAL A 297 -21.86 -0.56 -2.77
CA VAL A 297 -20.72 -1.21 -2.10
C VAL A 297 -19.68 -1.61 -3.15
N THR A 298 -18.46 -1.11 -3.00
CA THR A 298 -17.30 -1.41 -3.83
C THR A 298 -16.18 -1.95 -2.95
N GLY A 299 -15.43 -2.96 -3.42
CA GLY A 299 -14.56 -3.69 -2.51
C GLY A 299 -15.37 -4.58 -1.56
N PHE A 300 -14.94 -4.79 -0.31
CA PHE A 300 -15.61 -5.70 0.65
C PHE A 300 -15.63 -7.16 0.14
N HIS A 301 -14.48 -7.83 0.24
CA HIS A 301 -14.25 -9.18 -0.27
C HIS A 301 -13.72 -10.18 0.79
N ASN A 302 -13.94 -9.88 2.08
CA ASN A 302 -13.38 -10.65 3.20
C ASN A 302 -14.45 -11.12 4.20
N TRP A 303 -14.35 -12.38 4.64
CA TRP A 303 -15.34 -13.00 5.54
C TRP A 303 -15.28 -12.51 6.98
N ILE A 304 -14.12 -12.07 7.48
CA ILE A 304 -13.99 -11.58 8.86
C ILE A 304 -14.73 -10.24 8.97
N ARG A 305 -14.55 -9.33 7.99
CA ARG A 305 -15.36 -8.09 7.93
C ARG A 305 -16.83 -8.39 7.76
N PHE A 306 -17.20 -9.34 6.89
CA PHE A 306 -18.60 -9.76 6.71
C PHE A 306 -19.23 -10.24 8.01
N TYR A 307 -18.56 -11.16 8.73
CA TYR A 307 -19.06 -11.73 9.97
C TYR A 307 -19.26 -10.65 11.05
N LEU A 308 -18.28 -9.75 11.23
CA LEU A 308 -18.37 -8.69 12.23
C LEU A 308 -19.50 -7.72 11.92
N GLU A 309 -19.69 -7.33 10.66
CA GLU A 309 -20.79 -6.43 10.26
C GLU A 309 -22.17 -7.12 10.29
N GLU A 310 -22.28 -8.40 9.95
CA GLU A 310 -23.53 -9.17 10.06
C GLU A 310 -23.93 -9.36 11.54
N LYS A 311 -22.95 -9.60 12.42
CA LYS A 311 -23.14 -9.72 13.87
C LYS A 311 -23.68 -8.44 14.52
N GLU A 312 -23.23 -7.27 14.06
CA GLU A 312 -23.75 -5.96 14.50
C GLU A 312 -25.04 -5.54 13.75
N GLY A 313 -25.56 -6.38 12.83
CA GLY A 313 -26.77 -6.11 12.06
C GLY A 313 -26.62 -5.06 10.96
N LEU A 314 -25.38 -4.76 10.55
CA LEU A 314 -25.04 -3.80 9.49
C LEU A 314 -24.96 -4.48 8.11
N VAL A 315 -24.67 -5.78 8.04
CA VAL A 315 -24.76 -6.58 6.81
C VAL A 315 -25.96 -7.51 6.84
N ASP A 316 -26.67 -7.60 5.71
CA ASP A 316 -27.83 -8.46 5.50
C ASP A 316 -27.62 -9.32 4.24
N TYR A 317 -27.57 -10.64 4.41
CA TYR A 317 -27.24 -11.62 3.37
C TYR A 317 -28.47 -11.98 2.52
N TYR A 318 -28.44 -11.70 1.21
CA TYR A 318 -29.62 -11.85 0.36
C TYR A 318 -29.68 -13.20 -0.38
N SER A 319 -28.54 -13.72 -0.86
CA SER A 319 -28.39 -15.00 -1.58
C SER A 319 -26.94 -15.31 -1.97
N HIS A 320 -26.68 -16.51 -2.47
CA HIS A 320 -25.44 -16.85 -3.19
C HIS A 320 -25.71 -17.21 -4.67
N ILE A 321 -24.68 -17.09 -5.49
CA ILE A 321 -24.65 -17.41 -6.92
C ILE A 321 -23.61 -18.50 -7.22
N TYR A 322 -22.57 -18.58 -6.40
CA TYR A 322 -21.53 -19.62 -6.44
C TYR A 322 -21.22 -20.03 -5.00
N ASP A 323 -21.13 -21.34 -4.78
CA ASP A 323 -20.72 -21.99 -3.54
C ASP A 323 -19.61 -22.99 -3.93
N GLY A 324 -18.57 -23.14 -3.10
CA GLY A 324 -17.33 -23.78 -3.52
C GLY A 324 -17.39 -25.32 -3.52
N PRO A 325 -16.51 -25.98 -4.29
CA PRO A 325 -16.37 -27.45 -4.25
C PRO A 325 -15.61 -27.97 -3.02
N TRP A 326 -15.13 -27.12 -2.12
CA TRP A 326 -14.36 -27.51 -0.94
C TRP A 326 -15.29 -27.89 0.21
N ASP A 327 -15.06 -29.05 0.84
CA ASP A 327 -15.86 -29.48 2.00
C ASP A 327 -15.34 -28.92 3.34
N SER A 328 -14.33 -28.05 3.31
CA SER A 328 -13.64 -27.46 4.46
C SER A 328 -12.89 -26.19 4.01
N TYR A 329 -12.37 -25.42 4.96
CA TYR A 329 -11.83 -24.07 4.68
C TYR A 329 -10.35 -24.05 4.25
N PRO A 330 -9.88 -22.99 3.54
CA PRO A 330 -10.68 -21.90 2.96
C PRO A 330 -11.58 -22.38 1.82
N ASP A 331 -12.81 -21.90 1.85
CA ASP A 331 -13.83 -22.13 0.82
C ASP A 331 -14.14 -20.81 0.09
N VAL A 332 -14.98 -20.80 -0.95
CA VAL A 332 -15.27 -19.63 -1.79
C VAL A 332 -16.78 -19.47 -2.01
N LEU A 333 -17.34 -18.40 -1.46
CA LEU A 333 -18.75 -18.03 -1.66
C LEU A 333 -18.85 -16.73 -2.47
N ALA A 334 -19.69 -16.71 -3.50
CA ALA A 334 -20.07 -15.48 -4.21
C ALA A 334 -21.51 -15.13 -3.91
N MET A 335 -21.71 -13.98 -3.27
CA MET A 335 -22.94 -13.63 -2.57
C MET A 335 -23.45 -12.23 -2.88
N GLN A 336 -24.74 -12.05 -2.60
CA GLN A 336 -25.44 -10.78 -2.58
C GLN A 336 -25.65 -10.34 -1.15
N PHE A 337 -25.48 -9.05 -0.87
CA PHE A 337 -25.79 -8.49 0.44
C PHE A 337 -26.15 -7.01 0.36
N ASN A 338 -26.83 -6.55 1.41
CA ASN A 338 -26.93 -5.14 1.76
C ASN A 338 -25.90 -4.82 2.87
N TRP A 339 -25.33 -3.63 2.85
CA TRP A 339 -24.47 -3.08 3.91
C TRP A 339 -24.97 -1.70 4.29
N ASP A 340 -25.63 -1.59 5.45
CA ASP A 340 -26.29 -0.40 6.02
C ASP A 340 -26.98 0.49 4.96
N GLY A 341 -27.94 -0.11 4.24
CA GLY A 341 -28.73 0.50 3.18
C GLY A 341 -28.16 0.32 1.77
N TYR A 342 -26.86 0.02 1.61
CA TYR A 342 -26.19 -0.03 0.31
C TYR A 342 -26.09 -1.45 -0.24
N TYR A 343 -26.64 -1.68 -1.43
CA TYR A 343 -26.65 -3.00 -2.07
C TYR A 343 -25.34 -3.34 -2.80
N LYS A 344 -24.95 -4.63 -2.75
CA LYS A 344 -23.89 -5.23 -3.55
C LYS A 344 -24.46 -6.32 -4.47
N GLU A 345 -24.35 -6.10 -5.79
CA GLU A 345 -24.87 -7.00 -6.85
C GLU A 345 -24.19 -8.38 -6.83
N VAL A 346 -22.86 -8.43 -6.71
CA VAL A 346 -22.11 -9.67 -6.38
C VAL A 346 -20.85 -9.29 -5.59
N GLY A 347 -20.55 -10.03 -4.53
CA GLY A 347 -19.25 -10.06 -3.86
C GLY A 347 -18.77 -11.49 -3.66
N SER A 348 -17.60 -11.81 -4.20
CA SER A 348 -16.90 -13.06 -3.90
C SER A 348 -15.95 -12.87 -2.72
N ALA A 349 -15.90 -13.84 -1.81
CA ALA A 349 -14.98 -13.86 -0.68
C ALA A 349 -14.45 -15.28 -0.46
N PHE A 350 -13.23 -15.40 0.08
CA PHE A 350 -12.83 -16.62 0.77
C PHE A 350 -13.58 -16.70 2.10
N ILE A 351 -14.00 -17.89 2.51
CA ILE A 351 -14.58 -18.15 3.84
C ILE A 351 -13.60 -19.00 4.65
N GLY A 352 -13.35 -18.61 5.90
CA GLY A 352 -12.54 -19.38 6.85
C GLY A 352 -11.03 -19.34 6.64
N SER A 353 -10.55 -18.70 5.57
CA SER A 353 -9.16 -18.29 5.35
C SER A 353 -8.57 -17.53 6.55
N SER A 354 -7.24 -17.60 6.70
CA SER A 354 -6.51 -16.63 7.53
C SER A 354 -6.22 -15.33 6.76
N PRO A 355 -6.05 -14.18 7.45
CA PRO A 355 -5.71 -12.91 6.81
C PRO A 355 -4.45 -12.99 5.93
N GLU A 356 -3.41 -13.68 6.40
CA GLU A 356 -2.18 -13.89 5.66
C GLU A 356 -2.37 -14.68 4.36
N PHE A 357 -3.32 -15.62 4.29
CA PHE A 357 -3.59 -16.42 3.11
C PHE A 357 -4.22 -15.57 1.98
N GLU A 358 -5.23 -14.77 2.29
CA GLU A 358 -5.85 -13.86 1.32
C GLU A 358 -4.85 -12.81 0.84
N PHE A 359 -4.14 -12.17 1.79
CA PHE A 359 -3.12 -11.17 1.51
C PHE A 359 -1.97 -11.73 0.65
N ALA A 360 -1.54 -12.97 0.92
CA ALA A 360 -0.52 -13.65 0.13
C ALA A 360 -0.97 -13.93 -1.31
N LEU A 361 -2.15 -14.55 -1.51
CA LEU A 361 -2.64 -14.88 -2.85
C LEU A 361 -2.94 -13.63 -3.69
N TYR A 362 -3.50 -12.59 -3.08
CA TYR A 362 -3.75 -11.33 -3.78
C TYR A 362 -2.45 -10.60 -4.13
N SER A 363 -1.44 -10.60 -3.24
CA SER A 363 -0.11 -10.03 -3.52
C SER A 363 0.61 -10.79 -4.64
N LEU A 364 0.63 -12.13 -4.58
CA LEU A 364 1.15 -13.01 -5.64
C LEU A 364 0.54 -12.66 -7.00
N CYS A 365 -0.78 -12.57 -7.06
CA CYS A 365 -1.50 -12.28 -8.30
C CYS A 365 -1.31 -10.85 -8.78
N PHE A 366 -1.10 -9.88 -7.89
CA PHE A 366 -0.76 -8.52 -8.27
C PHE A 366 0.66 -8.41 -8.86
N ILE A 367 1.64 -9.06 -8.24
CA ILE A 367 3.03 -9.07 -8.70
C ILE A 367 3.17 -9.85 -10.02
N ALA A 368 2.53 -11.03 -10.13
CA ALA A 368 2.69 -11.92 -11.27
C ALA A 368 1.76 -11.60 -12.46
N ARG A 369 0.58 -11.01 -12.22
CA ARG A 369 -0.49 -10.82 -13.23
C ARG A 369 -1.27 -9.49 -13.05
N PRO A 370 -0.61 -8.32 -12.91
CA PRO A 370 -1.30 -7.05 -12.66
C PRO A 370 -2.32 -6.74 -13.77
N GLY A 371 -3.56 -6.41 -13.37
CA GLY A 371 -4.69 -6.11 -14.28
C GLY A 371 -5.31 -7.31 -15.01
N LYS A 372 -4.66 -8.49 -14.92
CA LYS A 372 -5.00 -9.71 -15.66
C LYS A 372 -5.65 -10.74 -14.74
N VAL A 373 -6.19 -11.81 -15.32
CA VAL A 373 -6.70 -12.95 -14.53
C VAL A 373 -5.52 -13.84 -14.14
N CYS A 374 -5.38 -14.07 -12.84
CA CYS A 374 -4.41 -14.93 -12.20
C CYS A 374 -5.06 -16.30 -11.96
N GLN A 375 -4.49 -17.36 -12.54
CA GLN A 375 -5.03 -18.73 -12.46
C GLN A 375 -4.26 -19.51 -11.40
N LEU A 376 -4.94 -19.86 -10.31
CA LEU A 376 -4.44 -20.57 -9.14
C LEU A 376 -4.87 -22.04 -9.14
N SER A 377 -4.38 -22.79 -8.15
CA SER A 377 -4.94 -24.08 -7.70
C SER A 377 -4.94 -24.10 -6.17
N LEU A 378 -6.04 -24.55 -5.57
CA LEU A 378 -6.19 -24.72 -4.12
C LEU A 378 -6.81 -26.09 -3.81
N GLY A 379 -6.07 -26.98 -3.14
CA GLY A 379 -6.54 -28.33 -2.82
C GLY A 379 -6.83 -29.19 -4.05
N GLY A 380 -6.21 -28.89 -5.20
CA GLY A 380 -6.45 -29.53 -6.50
C GLY A 380 -7.57 -28.91 -7.34
N TYR A 381 -8.31 -27.93 -6.83
CA TYR A 381 -9.38 -27.24 -7.56
C TYR A 381 -8.85 -25.94 -8.20
N PRO A 382 -9.22 -25.64 -9.47
CA PRO A 382 -8.83 -24.41 -10.12
C PRO A 382 -9.57 -23.22 -9.52
N LEU A 383 -8.85 -22.13 -9.23
CA LEU A 383 -9.44 -20.86 -8.82
C LEU A 383 -8.85 -19.73 -9.65
N ALA A 384 -9.64 -18.69 -9.90
CA ALA A 384 -9.17 -17.48 -10.56
C ALA A 384 -9.27 -16.27 -9.62
N VAL A 385 -8.22 -15.46 -9.57
CA VAL A 385 -8.20 -14.15 -8.90
C VAL A 385 -8.01 -13.08 -9.97
N ARG A 386 -8.64 -11.92 -9.81
CA ARG A 386 -8.35 -10.73 -10.62
C ARG A 386 -7.88 -9.61 -9.71
N THR A 387 -6.74 -9.03 -10.06
CA THR A 387 -6.23 -7.80 -9.45
C THR A 387 -6.32 -6.64 -10.44
N TYR A 388 -6.41 -5.42 -9.94
CA TYR A 388 -6.28 -4.20 -10.74
C TYR A 388 -5.24 -3.27 -10.13
N THR A 389 -4.57 -2.53 -11.00
CA THR A 389 -3.52 -1.57 -10.68
C THR A 389 -4.11 -0.19 -10.41
N TRP A 390 -3.55 0.55 -9.46
CA TRP A 390 -3.83 1.98 -9.33
C TRP A 390 -2.89 2.80 -10.22
N ASP A 391 -3.36 3.16 -11.41
CA ASP A 391 -2.47 3.74 -12.43
C ASP A 391 -2.19 5.25 -12.29
N LYS A 392 -2.98 6.02 -11.51
CA LYS A 392 -2.85 7.48 -11.45
C LYS A 392 -1.61 7.98 -10.67
N SER A 393 -1.03 7.18 -9.79
CA SER A 393 0.15 7.52 -8.99
C SER A 393 1.18 6.38 -9.04
N THR A 394 2.34 6.59 -8.42
CA THR A 394 3.40 5.58 -8.24
C THR A 394 4.12 5.82 -6.91
N TYR A 395 4.78 4.79 -6.40
CA TYR A 395 5.71 4.88 -5.27
C TYR A 395 7.07 4.26 -5.64
N GLY A 396 8.13 4.70 -4.96
CA GLY A 396 9.51 4.24 -5.23
C GLY A 396 9.88 4.34 -6.72
N ASN A 397 10.47 3.27 -7.25
CA ASN A 397 10.94 3.16 -8.63
C ASN A 397 9.79 2.89 -9.62
N GLY A 398 8.75 3.73 -9.61
CA GLY A 398 7.59 3.60 -10.51
C GLY A 398 6.61 2.48 -10.16
N LYS A 399 6.76 1.81 -9.01
CA LYS A 399 5.84 0.76 -8.55
C LYS A 399 4.43 1.31 -8.32
N LYS A 400 3.44 0.42 -8.37
CA LYS A 400 2.01 0.75 -8.39
C LYS A 400 1.28 0.09 -7.22
N HIS A 401 0.33 0.80 -6.62
CA HIS A 401 -0.51 0.25 -5.56
C HIS A 401 -1.56 -0.72 -6.12
N ILE A 402 -2.04 -1.65 -5.29
CA ILE A 402 -3.18 -2.48 -5.65
C ILE A 402 -4.48 -1.67 -5.50
N ALA A 403 -5.28 -1.61 -6.56
CA ALA A 403 -6.59 -0.97 -6.53
C ALA A 403 -7.67 -1.94 -6.04
N THR A 404 -7.73 -3.15 -6.59
CA THR A 404 -8.64 -4.17 -6.06
C THR A 404 -8.09 -5.56 -6.32
N ALA A 405 -8.54 -6.50 -5.51
CA ALA A 405 -8.32 -7.92 -5.64
C ALA A 405 -9.61 -8.63 -5.24
N TYR A 406 -10.07 -9.55 -6.08
CA TYR A 406 -11.23 -10.38 -5.79
C TYR A 406 -11.16 -11.70 -6.56
N ILE A 407 -11.91 -12.69 -6.08
CA ILE A 407 -12.02 -14.00 -6.71
C ILE A 407 -12.95 -13.90 -7.91
N VAL A 408 -12.54 -14.41 -9.07
CA VAL A 408 -13.39 -14.52 -10.26
C VAL A 408 -14.24 -15.79 -10.14
N SER A 409 -15.36 -15.68 -9.42
CA SER A 409 -16.40 -16.69 -9.37
C SER A 409 -17.13 -16.75 -10.72
N SER A 410 -16.81 -17.75 -11.54
CA SER A 410 -17.62 -18.12 -12.71
C SER A 410 -18.76 -19.05 -12.27
N ALA A 411 -19.99 -18.61 -12.48
CA ALA A 411 -21.18 -19.45 -12.53
C ALA A 411 -21.48 -19.85 -13.98
#